data_AF-A0A9D6SAQ5-F1
#
_entry.id   AF-A0A9D6SAQ5-F1
#
_cell.length_a   1.000
_cell.length_b   1.000
_cell.length_c   1.000
_cell.angle_alpha   90.00
_cell.angle_beta   90.00
_cell.angle_gamma   90.00
#
_symmetry.space_group_name_H-M   'P 1'
#
loop_
_entity.id
_entity.type
_entity.pdbx_description
1 polymer ?
#
loop_
_entity_poly.entity_id
_entity_poly.type
_entity_poly.pdbx_seq_one_letter_code
_entity_poly.pdbx_strand_id
1 'polypeptide(L)'
;PLRTFIDRAAEAQRACGFKNEKDHPEVAPSQFEMNFSYAEVVRAADNVQLYKLICRQVARNMGFTASFLPKPFIGINGSGMHTNFSLAKGGKNIFYDPKGQDGLSKIAWDFISRMLNHAAESCLVFNSSVNAYRRLDPHFEAPNQIKVSAIDRGSMIRIPVGNERTARIEMRSVAPDSNPYLVLYTMLKVGLEGKKLQKEENKRDRVRFLPDNIYDGISLFKASKFTTDIIGEESREKIIKFKQLSADRCPKALGTVIKDSEVLLHHEVTNQLLWNNF
;
A
#
# COMPACT_ATOMS: atom_id res chain seq x y z
N PRO A 1 -8.09 7.25 26.11
CA PRO A 1 -7.36 8.06 25.10
C PRO A 1 -7.66 7.66 23.65
N LEU A 2 -7.46 6.37 23.28
CA LEU A 2 -7.62 5.90 21.90
C LEU A 2 -9.05 6.06 21.37
N ARG A 3 -10.07 5.68 22.16
CA ARG A 3 -11.48 5.88 21.79
C ARG A 3 -11.78 7.35 21.48
N THR A 4 -11.36 8.26 22.35
CA THR A 4 -11.53 9.71 22.14
C THR A 4 -10.84 10.21 20.89
N PHE A 5 -9.67 9.65 20.55
CA PHE A 5 -8.99 9.97 19.30
C PHE A 5 -9.81 9.50 18.09
N ILE A 6 -10.27 8.24 18.10
CA ILE A 6 -11.09 7.65 17.01
C ILE A 6 -12.36 8.48 16.82
N ASP A 7 -13.09 8.79 17.89
CA ASP A 7 -14.34 9.56 17.84
C ASP A 7 -14.10 10.95 17.20
N ARG A 8 -13.06 11.68 17.65
CA ARG A 8 -12.70 13.00 17.11
C ARG A 8 -12.23 12.95 15.66
N ALA A 9 -11.44 11.94 15.30
CA ALA A 9 -10.95 11.79 13.94
C ALA A 9 -12.07 11.40 12.98
N ALA A 10 -12.99 10.54 13.39
CA ALA A 10 -14.16 10.16 12.62
C ALA A 10 -15.12 11.36 12.41
N GLU A 11 -15.31 12.21 13.43
CA GLU A 11 -16.05 13.47 13.28
C GLU A 11 -15.41 14.42 12.26
N ALA A 12 -14.10 14.63 12.35
CA ALA A 12 -13.36 15.47 11.41
C ALA A 12 -13.42 14.91 9.98
N GLN A 13 -13.28 13.60 9.80
CA GLN A 13 -13.43 12.94 8.50
C GLN A 13 -14.82 13.15 7.91
N ARG A 14 -15.88 12.97 8.70
CA ARG A 14 -17.27 13.24 8.25
C ARG A 14 -17.45 14.69 7.82
N ALA A 15 -16.87 15.65 8.56
CA ALA A 15 -16.90 17.06 8.19
C ALA A 15 -16.15 17.35 6.87
N CYS A 16 -15.10 16.57 6.56
CA CYS A 16 -14.40 16.59 5.29
C CYS A 16 -15.06 15.77 4.17
N GLY A 17 -16.28 15.24 4.39
CA GLY A 17 -17.06 14.52 3.38
C GLY A 17 -16.67 13.05 3.17
N PHE A 18 -15.95 12.45 4.12
CA PHE A 18 -15.70 11.01 4.11
C PHE A 18 -16.99 10.25 4.44
N LYS A 19 -17.18 9.10 3.80
CA LYS A 19 -18.19 8.12 4.18
C LYS A 19 -17.53 7.04 5.01
N ASN A 20 -17.57 7.17 6.34
CA ASN A 20 -16.94 6.19 7.23
C ASN A 20 -17.72 4.87 7.22
N GLU A 21 -16.99 3.76 7.26
CA GLU A 21 -17.57 2.41 7.21
C GLU A 21 -17.43 1.69 8.55
N LYS A 22 -16.19 1.57 9.05
CA LYS A 22 -15.90 0.82 10.27
C LYS A 22 -14.63 1.34 10.91
N ASP A 23 -14.69 1.54 12.22
CA ASP A 23 -13.55 1.96 13.03
C ASP A 23 -13.31 0.91 14.12
N HIS A 24 -12.07 0.47 14.32
CA HIS A 24 -11.75 -0.47 15.40
C HIS A 24 -10.29 -0.38 15.87
N PRO A 25 -10.00 -0.77 17.12
CA PRO A 25 -8.64 -1.07 17.52
C PRO A 25 -8.09 -2.23 16.68
N GLU A 26 -6.79 -2.18 16.42
CA GLU A 26 -6.05 -3.22 15.73
C GLU A 26 -5.31 -4.12 16.73
N VAL A 27 -4.61 -5.14 16.21
CA VAL A 27 -3.96 -6.19 17.00
C VAL A 27 -2.91 -5.64 17.98
N ALA A 28 -2.09 -4.66 17.56
CA ALA A 28 -1.03 -4.13 18.41
C ALA A 28 -1.54 -3.03 19.39
N PRO A 29 -0.91 -2.87 20.56
CA PRO A 29 -1.25 -1.80 21.49
C PRO A 29 -1.20 -0.42 20.84
N SER A 30 -2.28 0.37 21.04
CA SER A 30 -2.45 1.70 20.45
C SER A 30 -2.46 1.74 18.91
N GLN A 31 -2.65 0.59 18.25
CA GLN A 31 -2.92 0.51 16.83
C GLN A 31 -4.45 0.58 16.58
N PHE A 32 -4.86 1.21 15.49
CA PHE A 32 -6.27 1.34 15.13
C PHE A 32 -6.41 1.47 13.61
N GLU A 33 -7.58 1.10 13.11
CA GLU A 33 -8.00 1.22 11.72
C GLU A 33 -9.33 1.99 11.68
N MET A 34 -9.41 2.99 10.80
CA MET A 34 -10.65 3.69 10.48
C MET A 34 -10.85 3.62 8.97
N ASN A 35 -11.91 2.95 8.55
CA ASN A 35 -12.21 2.68 7.15
C ASN A 35 -13.19 3.69 6.61
N PHE A 36 -12.96 4.09 5.36
CA PHE A 36 -13.85 4.96 4.60
C PHE A 36 -14.18 4.32 3.25
N SER A 37 -15.34 4.68 2.71
CA SER A 37 -15.82 4.10 1.46
C SER A 37 -14.89 4.38 0.29
N TYR A 38 -14.85 3.41 -0.61
CA TYR A 38 -14.15 3.49 -1.87
C TYR A 38 -14.59 4.72 -2.69
N ALA A 39 -13.68 5.17 -3.55
CA ALA A 39 -13.90 6.28 -4.47
C ALA A 39 -13.18 6.02 -5.79
N GLU A 40 -13.45 6.86 -6.79
CA GLU A 40 -12.65 6.91 -8.01
C GLU A 40 -11.18 7.17 -7.70
N VAL A 41 -10.29 6.64 -8.56
CA VAL A 41 -8.87 6.44 -8.25
C VAL A 41 -8.14 7.68 -7.73
N VAL A 42 -8.34 8.85 -8.33
CA VAL A 42 -7.67 10.09 -7.91
C VAL A 42 -8.19 10.54 -6.55
N ARG A 43 -9.52 10.55 -6.38
CA ARG A 43 -10.17 10.90 -5.12
C ARG A 43 -9.80 9.93 -3.99
N ALA A 44 -9.61 8.66 -4.29
CA ALA A 44 -9.13 7.68 -3.31
C ALA A 44 -7.72 8.02 -2.82
N ALA A 45 -6.81 8.45 -3.71
CA ALA A 45 -5.48 8.92 -3.30
C ALA A 45 -5.55 10.21 -2.46
N ASP A 46 -6.39 11.18 -2.84
CA ASP A 46 -6.62 12.40 -2.07
C ASP A 46 -7.14 12.07 -0.66
N ASN A 47 -8.12 11.16 -0.57
CA ASN A 47 -8.69 10.71 0.70
C ASN A 47 -7.63 10.06 1.59
N VAL A 48 -6.70 9.26 1.05
CA VAL A 48 -5.59 8.69 1.84
C VAL A 48 -4.70 9.79 2.41
N GLN A 49 -4.38 10.83 1.63
CA GLN A 49 -3.57 11.95 2.09
C GLN A 49 -4.28 12.76 3.18
N LEU A 50 -5.56 13.08 2.96
CA LEU A 50 -6.40 13.78 3.93
C LEU A 50 -6.59 12.96 5.21
N TYR A 51 -6.81 11.65 5.10
CA TYR A 51 -6.91 10.74 6.23
C TYR A 51 -5.69 10.84 7.15
N LYS A 52 -4.48 10.77 6.58
CA LYS A 52 -3.23 10.88 7.33
C LYS A 52 -3.07 12.25 7.99
N LEU A 53 -3.41 13.32 7.27
CA LEU A 53 -3.36 14.69 7.78
C LEU A 53 -4.32 14.89 8.97
N ILE A 54 -5.57 14.50 8.82
CA ILE A 54 -6.60 14.60 9.86
C ILE A 54 -6.17 13.84 11.11
N CYS A 55 -5.74 12.59 10.95
CA CYS A 55 -5.25 11.78 12.07
C CYS A 55 -4.10 12.45 12.82
N ARG A 56 -3.13 13.02 12.09
CA ARG A 56 -2.01 13.75 12.72
C ARG A 56 -2.47 15.00 13.46
N GLN A 57 -3.36 15.78 12.87
CA GLN A 57 -3.83 17.01 13.49
C GLN A 57 -4.64 16.73 14.75
N VAL A 58 -5.53 15.73 14.72
CA VAL A 58 -6.31 15.32 15.89
C VAL A 58 -5.40 14.78 16.99
N ALA A 59 -4.42 13.92 16.65
CA ALA A 59 -3.46 13.41 17.62
C ALA A 59 -2.65 14.54 18.26
N ARG A 60 -2.15 15.48 17.45
CA ARG A 60 -1.37 16.63 17.91
C ARG A 60 -2.17 17.50 18.89
N ASN A 61 -3.44 17.78 18.58
CA ASN A 61 -4.33 18.53 19.46
C ASN A 61 -4.64 17.81 20.78
N MET A 62 -4.37 16.51 20.85
CA MET A 62 -4.51 15.69 22.06
C MET A 62 -3.17 15.46 22.78
N GLY A 63 -2.07 16.05 22.32
CA GLY A 63 -0.74 15.84 22.89
C GLY A 63 -0.08 14.51 22.48
N PHE A 64 -0.52 13.89 21.39
CA PHE A 64 0.02 12.64 20.85
C PHE A 64 0.54 12.81 19.41
N THR A 65 1.25 11.79 18.91
CA THR A 65 1.71 11.71 17.52
C THR A 65 1.10 10.49 16.83
N ALA A 66 0.33 10.71 15.75
CA ALA A 66 -0.12 9.63 14.88
C ALA A 66 1.00 9.27 13.88
N SER A 67 1.43 8.00 13.88
CA SER A 67 2.47 7.50 13.00
C SER A 67 1.91 6.56 11.95
N PHE A 68 2.36 6.75 10.71
CA PHE A 68 2.07 5.87 9.56
C PHE A 68 3.32 5.09 9.15
N LEU A 69 4.27 4.91 10.07
CA LEU A 69 5.40 4.01 9.84
C LEU A 69 4.89 2.57 9.71
N PRO A 70 5.36 1.79 8.72
CA PRO A 70 4.90 0.41 8.53
C PRO A 70 5.25 -0.53 9.68
N LYS A 71 6.37 -0.31 10.36
CA LYS A 71 6.86 -1.12 11.48
C LYS A 71 7.56 -0.23 12.52
N PRO A 72 6.81 0.52 13.34
CA PRO A 72 7.39 1.42 14.33
C PRO A 72 8.09 0.67 15.47
N PHE A 73 7.62 -0.55 15.80
CA PHE A 73 8.16 -1.39 16.86
C PHE A 73 8.46 -2.81 16.34
N ILE A 74 9.55 -3.40 16.82
CA ILE A 74 9.91 -4.80 16.57
C ILE A 74 9.10 -5.69 17.52
N GLY A 75 8.73 -6.89 17.10
CA GLY A 75 8.06 -7.87 17.97
C GLY A 75 6.53 -7.77 18.05
N ILE A 76 5.91 -6.76 17.44
CA ILE A 76 4.44 -6.60 17.37
C ILE A 76 3.98 -6.36 15.92
N ASN A 77 2.67 -6.42 15.66
CA ASN A 77 2.11 -6.18 14.33
C ASN A 77 2.53 -4.80 13.76
N GLY A 78 2.77 -4.77 12.44
CA GLY A 78 3.00 -3.52 11.71
C GLY A 78 1.71 -2.94 11.15
N SER A 79 1.79 -1.73 10.58
CA SER A 79 0.67 -1.05 9.93
C SER A 79 0.72 -1.21 8.42
N GLY A 80 -0.40 -1.64 7.82
CA GLY A 80 -0.59 -1.76 6.38
C GLY A 80 -1.54 -0.69 5.84
N MET A 81 -1.55 -0.55 4.52
CA MET A 81 -2.60 0.16 3.79
C MET A 81 -3.18 -0.79 2.76
N HIS A 82 -4.10 -1.67 3.18
CA HIS A 82 -4.69 -2.62 2.25
C HIS A 82 -5.50 -1.90 1.17
N THR A 83 -5.09 -2.05 -0.08
CA THR A 83 -5.71 -1.35 -1.20
C THR A 83 -6.72 -2.25 -1.88
N ASN A 84 -8.00 -1.99 -1.61
CA ASN A 84 -9.12 -2.64 -2.28
C ASN A 84 -9.34 -2.01 -3.67
N PHE A 85 -9.41 -2.82 -4.72
CA PHE A 85 -9.45 -2.34 -6.10
C PHE A 85 -10.42 -3.14 -6.98
N SER A 86 -11.19 -2.43 -7.80
CA SER A 86 -12.10 -3.00 -8.80
C SER A 86 -12.22 -2.07 -10.01
N LEU A 87 -12.52 -2.64 -11.18
CA LEU A 87 -12.82 -1.85 -12.38
C LEU A 87 -14.32 -1.84 -12.67
N ALA A 88 -14.82 -0.70 -13.14
CA ALA A 88 -16.18 -0.57 -13.64
C ALA A 88 -16.17 -0.05 -15.09
N LYS A 89 -17.14 -0.50 -15.89
CA LYS A 89 -17.39 -0.01 -17.25
C LYS A 89 -18.87 0.26 -17.41
N GLY A 90 -19.23 1.50 -17.78
CA GLY A 90 -20.64 1.91 -17.89
C GLY A 90 -21.42 1.75 -16.59
N GLY A 91 -20.80 2.02 -15.43
CA GLY A 91 -21.42 1.87 -14.10
C GLY A 91 -21.54 0.44 -13.57
N LYS A 92 -21.13 -0.58 -14.36
CA LYS A 92 -21.12 -1.98 -13.92
C LYS A 92 -19.73 -2.42 -13.52
N ASN A 93 -19.60 -3.07 -12.36
CA ASN A 93 -18.36 -3.69 -11.93
C ASN A 93 -18.02 -4.88 -12.84
N ILE A 94 -16.89 -4.79 -13.55
CA ILE A 94 -16.46 -5.81 -14.51
C ILE A 94 -15.53 -6.86 -13.86
N PHE A 95 -15.23 -6.74 -12.57
CA PHE A 95 -14.52 -7.78 -11.83
C PHE A 95 -15.45 -8.90 -11.35
N TYR A 96 -16.76 -8.67 -11.27
CA TYR A 96 -17.71 -9.69 -10.86
C TYR A 96 -18.08 -10.64 -11.99
N ASP A 97 -18.07 -11.94 -11.69
CA ASP A 97 -18.76 -12.96 -12.49
C ASP A 97 -19.31 -14.04 -11.54
N PRO A 98 -20.64 -14.22 -11.43
CA PRO A 98 -21.22 -15.22 -10.52
C PRO A 98 -20.84 -16.66 -10.88
N LYS A 99 -20.40 -16.92 -12.12
CA LYS A 99 -19.93 -18.23 -12.58
C LYS A 99 -18.40 -18.35 -12.57
N GLY A 100 -17.70 -17.25 -12.30
CA GLY A 100 -16.26 -17.21 -12.24
C GLY A 100 -15.72 -17.81 -10.95
N GLN A 101 -14.48 -18.31 -11.01
CA GLN A 101 -13.79 -18.78 -9.81
C GLN A 101 -13.68 -17.65 -8.79
N ASP A 102 -14.01 -17.94 -7.53
CA ASP A 102 -14.05 -16.97 -6.42
C ASP A 102 -14.99 -15.77 -6.67
N GLY A 103 -15.98 -15.92 -7.56
CA GLY A 103 -16.91 -14.85 -7.95
C GLY A 103 -16.26 -13.77 -8.84
N LEU A 104 -15.08 -14.05 -9.40
CA LEU A 104 -14.31 -13.12 -10.21
C LEU A 104 -14.36 -13.44 -11.70
N SER A 105 -14.49 -12.39 -12.50
CA SER A 105 -14.44 -12.48 -13.96
C SER A 105 -13.04 -12.82 -14.47
N LYS A 106 -12.96 -13.25 -15.74
CA LYS A 106 -11.68 -13.43 -16.43
C LYS A 106 -10.82 -12.16 -16.42
N ILE A 107 -11.44 -10.98 -16.48
CA ILE A 107 -10.73 -9.68 -16.44
C ILE A 107 -10.07 -9.49 -15.07
N ALA A 108 -10.75 -9.83 -13.98
CA ALA A 108 -10.18 -9.75 -12.64
C ALA A 108 -9.02 -10.74 -12.46
N TRP A 109 -9.17 -11.99 -12.93
CA TRP A 109 -8.08 -12.97 -12.89
C TRP A 109 -6.87 -12.59 -13.74
N ASP A 110 -7.11 -12.00 -14.92
CA ASP A 110 -6.05 -11.46 -15.77
C ASP A 110 -5.33 -10.30 -15.08
N PHE A 111 -6.06 -9.41 -14.41
CA PHE A 111 -5.50 -8.32 -13.60
C PHE A 111 -4.61 -8.89 -12.48
N ILE A 112 -5.12 -9.86 -11.71
CA ILE A 112 -4.36 -10.54 -10.64
C ILE A 112 -3.09 -11.18 -11.19
N SER A 113 -3.19 -11.93 -12.30
CA SER A 113 -2.03 -12.60 -12.91
C SER A 113 -0.92 -11.61 -13.28
N ARG A 114 -1.28 -10.44 -13.80
CA ARG A 114 -0.33 -9.36 -14.10
C ARG A 114 0.27 -8.78 -12.82
N MET A 115 -0.54 -8.51 -11.80
CA MET A 115 -0.04 -8.02 -10.51
C MET A 115 0.95 -8.98 -9.86
N LEU A 116 0.70 -10.29 -9.90
CA LEU A 116 1.62 -11.31 -9.39
C LEU A 116 2.90 -11.39 -10.22
N ASN A 117 2.82 -11.20 -11.54
CA ASN A 117 4.00 -11.21 -12.41
C ASN A 117 4.96 -10.08 -12.05
N HIS A 118 4.43 -8.85 -11.96
CA HIS A 118 5.20 -7.61 -11.73
C HIS A 118 5.35 -7.23 -10.26
N ALA A 119 5.04 -8.14 -9.34
CA ALA A 119 5.02 -7.90 -7.89
C ALA A 119 6.39 -7.48 -7.34
N ALA A 120 7.46 -8.12 -7.81
CA ALA A 120 8.80 -7.94 -7.29
C ALA A 120 9.36 -6.56 -7.65
N GLU A 121 9.27 -6.18 -8.92
CA GLU A 121 9.70 -4.86 -9.38
C GLU A 121 8.78 -3.73 -8.88
N SER A 122 7.48 -3.98 -8.70
CA SER A 122 6.56 -2.97 -8.17
C SER A 122 6.70 -2.78 -6.65
N CYS A 123 7.43 -3.66 -5.97
CA CYS A 123 7.54 -3.66 -4.51
C CYS A 123 8.10 -2.34 -3.96
N LEU A 124 9.05 -1.69 -4.65
CA LEU A 124 9.59 -0.39 -4.23
C LEU A 124 8.52 0.71 -4.19
N VAL A 125 7.54 0.65 -5.10
CA VAL A 125 6.41 1.58 -5.12
C VAL A 125 5.47 1.28 -3.96
N PHE A 126 5.14 0.01 -3.75
CA PHE A 126 4.21 -0.42 -2.69
C PHE A 126 4.80 -0.36 -1.29
N ASN A 127 6.13 -0.37 -1.15
CA ASN A 127 6.87 -0.38 0.10
C ASN A 127 8.07 0.56 -0.05
N SER A 128 7.83 1.85 0.16
CA SER A 128 8.72 2.92 -0.28
C SER A 128 9.82 3.33 0.70
N SER A 129 9.88 2.75 1.89
CA SER A 129 10.88 3.09 2.91
C SER A 129 11.63 1.85 3.40
N VAL A 130 12.80 2.04 4.00
CA VAL A 130 13.54 0.96 4.70
C VAL A 130 12.66 0.29 5.77
N ASN A 131 11.81 1.07 6.43
CA ASN A 131 10.91 0.58 7.48
C ASN A 131 9.80 -0.32 6.92
N ALA A 132 9.34 -0.07 5.70
CA ALA A 132 8.33 -0.90 5.02
C ALA A 132 8.77 -2.36 4.86
N TYR A 133 10.05 -2.60 4.56
CA TYR A 133 10.58 -3.97 4.41
C TYR A 133 10.64 -4.74 5.73
N ARG A 134 10.79 -4.04 6.88
CA ARG A 134 10.67 -4.66 8.21
C ARG A 134 9.23 -5.12 8.52
N ARG A 135 8.25 -4.59 7.79
CA ARG A 135 6.86 -5.06 7.88
C ARG A 135 6.71 -6.37 7.13
N LEU A 136 7.35 -6.56 5.97
CA LEU A 136 7.25 -7.75 5.10
C LEU A 136 7.96 -8.99 5.68
N ASP A 137 7.86 -9.18 6.99
CA ASP A 137 8.42 -10.31 7.74
C ASP A 137 7.36 -11.43 7.81
N PRO A 138 7.67 -12.68 7.40
CA PRO A 138 6.73 -13.80 7.42
C PRO A 138 6.23 -14.18 8.83
N HIS A 139 6.86 -13.72 9.91
CA HIS A 139 6.46 -14.03 11.29
C HIS A 139 5.35 -13.11 11.84
N PHE A 140 5.05 -12.01 11.16
CA PHE A 140 3.97 -11.09 11.52
C PHE A 140 2.97 -11.07 10.35
N GLU A 141 1.67 -10.82 10.58
CA GLU A 141 0.57 -10.98 9.59
C GLU A 141 0.68 -10.16 8.27
N ALA A 142 1.83 -9.57 7.97
CA ALA A 142 2.14 -8.90 6.73
C ALA A 142 2.49 -9.90 5.61
N PRO A 143 1.83 -9.78 4.45
CA PRO A 143 2.03 -10.74 3.38
C PRO A 143 3.29 -10.44 2.58
N ASN A 144 4.20 -11.41 2.54
CA ASN A 144 5.40 -11.38 1.70
C ASN A 144 5.34 -12.38 0.54
N GLN A 145 4.43 -13.35 0.57
CA GLN A 145 4.30 -14.35 -0.50
C GLN A 145 3.56 -13.77 -1.70
N ILE A 146 4.20 -13.81 -2.87
CA ILE A 146 3.62 -13.42 -4.14
C ILE A 146 2.64 -14.52 -4.58
N LYS A 147 1.43 -14.46 -4.03
CA LYS A 147 0.32 -15.36 -4.34
C LYS A 147 -1.01 -14.65 -4.11
N VAL A 148 -2.06 -15.28 -4.62
CA VAL A 148 -3.45 -14.87 -4.42
C VAL A 148 -4.22 -15.95 -3.65
N SER A 149 -5.08 -15.55 -2.72
CA SER A 149 -5.98 -16.47 -2.02
C SER A 149 -7.25 -15.78 -1.53
N ALA A 150 -8.38 -16.48 -1.50
CA ALA A 150 -9.58 -15.99 -0.81
C ALA A 150 -9.49 -16.16 0.73
N ILE A 151 -8.70 -17.13 1.19
CA ILE A 151 -8.69 -17.61 2.59
C ILE A 151 -7.39 -17.24 3.31
N ASP A 152 -6.25 -17.38 2.63
CA ASP A 152 -4.94 -17.21 3.24
C ASP A 152 -4.63 -15.73 3.52
N ARG A 153 -4.34 -15.40 4.78
CA ARG A 153 -4.02 -14.03 5.20
C ARG A 153 -2.59 -13.59 4.84
N GLY A 154 -1.70 -14.55 4.58
CA GLY A 154 -0.32 -14.32 4.15
C GLY A 154 -0.15 -14.12 2.64
N SER A 155 -1.22 -14.20 1.85
CA SER A 155 -1.17 -13.89 0.41
C SER A 155 -1.06 -12.39 0.16
N MET A 156 -0.19 -11.98 -0.75
CA MET A 156 -0.06 -10.60 -1.22
C MET A 156 -1.40 -10.02 -1.71
N ILE A 157 -2.15 -10.81 -2.47
CA ILE A 157 -3.49 -10.43 -2.96
C ILE A 157 -4.52 -11.33 -2.30
N ARG A 158 -5.54 -10.73 -1.68
CA ARG A 158 -6.71 -11.44 -1.21
C ARG A 158 -7.93 -11.18 -2.10
N ILE A 159 -8.82 -12.16 -2.17
CA ILE A 159 -10.13 -12.03 -2.83
C ILE A 159 -11.21 -12.02 -1.72
N PRO A 160 -11.69 -10.84 -1.29
CA PRO A 160 -12.81 -10.78 -0.35
C PRO A 160 -14.08 -11.35 -1.00
N VAL A 161 -14.91 -12.01 -0.19
CA VAL A 161 -16.25 -12.40 -0.62
C VAL A 161 -17.04 -11.15 -1.01
N GLY A 162 -17.63 -11.15 -2.19
CA GLY A 162 -18.33 -10.01 -2.76
C GLY A 162 -19.48 -10.41 -3.68
N ASN A 163 -20.28 -9.42 -4.07
CA ASN A 163 -21.38 -9.54 -5.01
C ASN A 163 -21.14 -8.65 -6.24
N GLU A 164 -22.16 -8.48 -7.10
CA GLU A 164 -22.06 -7.64 -8.31
C GLU A 164 -21.54 -6.22 -8.06
N ARG A 165 -21.78 -5.65 -6.88
CA ARG A 165 -21.31 -4.30 -6.55
C ARG A 165 -19.97 -4.32 -5.84
N THR A 166 -19.69 -5.34 -5.02
CA THR A 166 -18.57 -5.34 -4.07
C THR A 166 -17.39 -6.25 -4.42
N ALA A 167 -17.48 -7.03 -5.49
CA ALA A 167 -16.39 -7.87 -5.98
C ALA A 167 -15.14 -7.03 -6.31
N ARG A 168 -14.00 -7.42 -5.74
CA ARG A 168 -12.76 -6.64 -5.78
C ARG A 168 -11.57 -7.52 -5.42
N ILE A 169 -10.37 -7.00 -5.65
CA ILE A 169 -9.12 -7.56 -5.13
C ILE A 169 -8.61 -6.70 -3.98
N GLU A 170 -7.96 -7.30 -2.99
CA GLU A 170 -7.34 -6.61 -1.86
C GLU A 170 -5.81 -6.77 -1.97
N MET A 171 -5.09 -5.71 -2.33
CA MET A 171 -3.63 -5.69 -2.30
C MET A 171 -3.15 -5.37 -0.88
N ARG A 172 -2.63 -6.37 -0.18
CA ARG A 172 -2.34 -6.29 1.26
C ARG A 172 -0.89 -5.88 1.57
N SER A 173 0.00 -5.99 0.58
CA SER A 173 1.42 -5.70 0.75
C SER A 173 1.76 -4.21 0.80
N VAL A 174 0.83 -3.31 0.45
CA VAL A 174 1.10 -1.87 0.40
C VAL A 174 1.30 -1.31 1.80
N ALA A 175 2.37 -0.52 1.95
CA ALA A 175 2.71 0.20 3.16
C ALA A 175 2.01 1.58 3.22
N PRO A 176 1.60 2.05 4.42
CA PRO A 176 0.90 3.32 4.57
C PRO A 176 1.76 4.57 4.28
N ASP A 177 3.08 4.41 4.28
CA ASP A 177 4.04 5.46 3.95
C ASP A 177 4.39 5.56 2.45
N SER A 178 3.77 4.70 1.62
CA SER A 178 3.87 4.82 0.16
C SER A 178 3.05 5.99 -0.36
N ASN A 179 3.48 6.53 -1.50
CA ASN A 179 2.72 7.57 -2.21
C ASN A 179 1.46 6.95 -2.83
N PRO A 180 0.24 7.31 -2.38
CA PRO A 180 -0.97 6.64 -2.84
C PRO A 180 -1.25 6.86 -4.32
N TYR A 181 -0.89 8.01 -4.90
CA TYR A 181 -1.04 8.26 -6.34
C TYR A 181 -0.18 7.30 -7.15
N LEU A 182 1.09 7.13 -6.76
CA LEU A 182 2.01 6.24 -7.45
C LEU A 182 1.59 4.77 -7.29
N VAL A 183 1.14 4.38 -6.08
CA VAL A 183 0.59 3.04 -5.84
C VAL A 183 -0.58 2.74 -6.77
N LEU A 184 -1.59 3.61 -6.80
CA LEU A 184 -2.80 3.38 -7.59
C LEU A 184 -2.51 3.44 -9.10
N TYR A 185 -1.65 4.36 -9.53
CA TYR A 185 -1.18 4.44 -10.92
C TYR A 185 -0.44 3.16 -11.35
N THR A 186 0.50 2.68 -10.54
CA THR A 186 1.23 1.44 -10.81
C THR A 186 0.30 0.23 -10.83
N MET A 187 -0.65 0.13 -9.88
CA MET A 187 -1.65 -0.96 -9.89
C MET A 187 -2.50 -0.95 -11.16
N LEU A 188 -2.96 0.23 -11.60
CA LEU A 188 -3.75 0.37 -12.82
C LEU A 188 -2.93 -0.01 -14.06
N LYS A 189 -1.71 0.52 -14.19
CA LYS A 189 -0.81 0.23 -15.31
C LYS A 189 -0.43 -1.25 -15.38
N VAL A 190 -0.01 -1.84 -14.27
CA VAL A 190 0.30 -3.28 -14.20
C VAL A 190 -0.94 -4.11 -14.57
N GLY A 191 -2.08 -3.81 -13.97
CA GLY A 191 -3.29 -4.60 -14.18
C GLY A 191 -3.86 -4.50 -15.60
N LEU A 192 -3.70 -3.36 -16.28
CA LEU A 192 -4.22 -3.14 -17.64
C LEU A 192 -3.22 -3.49 -18.76
N GLU A 193 -1.92 -3.23 -18.55
CA GLU A 193 -0.89 -3.29 -19.60
C GLU A 193 0.21 -4.32 -19.30
N GLY A 194 0.30 -4.79 -18.04
CA GLY A 194 1.33 -5.74 -17.63
C GLY A 194 1.24 -7.08 -18.36
N LYS A 195 2.40 -7.73 -18.50
CA LYS A 195 2.48 -9.14 -18.90
C LYS A 195 1.88 -10.05 -17.81
N LYS A 196 1.10 -11.04 -18.23
CA LYS A 196 0.55 -12.07 -17.34
C LYS A 196 1.66 -12.99 -16.83
N LEU A 197 1.46 -13.54 -15.64
CA LEU A 197 2.33 -14.57 -15.11
C LEU A 197 2.25 -15.81 -16.01
N GLN A 198 3.39 -16.23 -16.55
CA GLN A 198 3.48 -17.47 -17.30
C GLN A 198 3.65 -18.62 -16.31
N LYS A 199 2.72 -19.59 -16.36
CA LYS A 199 2.84 -20.85 -15.63
C LYS A 199 3.35 -21.92 -16.58
N GLU A 200 4.39 -22.63 -16.17
CA GLU A 200 4.85 -23.82 -16.89
C GLU A 200 4.01 -25.02 -16.45
N GLU A 201 3.23 -25.61 -17.35
CA GLU A 201 2.28 -26.70 -17.04
C GLU A 201 2.92 -27.92 -16.35
N ASN A 202 4.21 -28.14 -16.58
CA ASN A 202 4.96 -29.30 -16.08
C ASN A 202 5.85 -29.02 -14.87
N LYS A 203 5.80 -27.83 -14.28
CA LYS A 203 6.57 -27.49 -13.07
C LYS A 203 5.66 -27.07 -11.94
N ARG A 204 5.97 -27.54 -10.72
CA ARG A 204 5.34 -27.01 -9.52
C ARG A 204 5.64 -25.51 -9.42
N ASP A 205 4.60 -24.73 -9.13
CA ASP A 205 4.74 -23.30 -8.89
C ASP A 205 5.79 -23.08 -7.78
N ARG A 206 6.87 -22.38 -8.11
CA ARG A 206 7.87 -21.99 -7.11
C ARG A 206 7.24 -20.95 -6.19
N VAL A 207 7.41 -21.12 -4.88
CA VAL A 207 7.04 -20.09 -3.92
C VAL A 207 7.90 -18.86 -4.20
N ARG A 208 7.25 -17.74 -4.49
CA ARG A 208 7.89 -16.44 -4.74
C ARG A 208 7.62 -15.51 -3.58
N PHE A 209 8.62 -14.71 -3.21
CA PHE A 209 8.52 -13.72 -2.15
C PHE A 209 8.80 -12.32 -2.71
N LEU A 210 8.19 -11.31 -2.09
CA LEU A 210 8.59 -9.93 -2.27
C LEU A 210 10.04 -9.73 -1.78
N PRO A 211 10.79 -8.76 -2.32
CA PRO A 211 12.14 -8.49 -1.85
C PRO A 211 12.20 -8.21 -0.35
N ASP A 212 13.21 -8.76 0.32
CA ASP A 212 13.34 -8.75 1.78
C ASP A 212 13.87 -7.41 2.33
N ASN A 213 14.53 -6.61 1.49
CA ASN A 213 15.07 -5.31 1.87
C ASN A 213 14.96 -4.28 0.74
N ILE A 214 15.16 -3.01 1.11
CA ILE A 214 15.06 -1.87 0.21
C ILE A 214 16.06 -1.93 -0.96
N TYR A 215 17.26 -2.50 -0.76
CA TYR A 215 18.29 -2.57 -1.79
C TYR A 215 17.94 -3.57 -2.89
N ASP A 216 17.35 -4.71 -2.53
CA ASP A 216 16.81 -5.66 -3.49
C ASP A 216 15.62 -5.06 -4.23
N GLY A 217 14.75 -4.34 -3.51
CA GLY A 217 13.64 -3.58 -4.10
C GLY A 217 14.11 -2.55 -5.14
N ILE A 218 15.14 -1.77 -4.82
CA ILE A 218 15.76 -0.80 -5.74
C ILE A 218 16.37 -1.52 -6.94
N SER A 219 17.10 -2.62 -6.72
CA SER A 219 17.76 -3.38 -7.78
C SER A 219 16.76 -3.98 -8.78
N LEU A 220 15.69 -4.60 -8.28
CA LEU A 220 14.61 -5.17 -9.10
C LEU A 220 13.84 -4.10 -9.85
N PHE A 221 13.53 -2.98 -9.19
CA PHE A 221 12.90 -1.82 -9.83
C PHE A 221 13.77 -1.27 -10.96
N LYS A 222 15.09 -1.10 -10.73
CA LYS A 222 16.04 -0.62 -11.75
C LYS A 222 16.18 -1.58 -12.93
N ALA A 223 16.21 -2.88 -12.68
CA ALA A 223 16.39 -3.90 -13.71
C ALA A 223 15.14 -4.11 -14.59
N SER A 224 13.95 -3.76 -14.10
CA SER A 224 12.71 -3.99 -14.84
C SER A 224 12.49 -2.92 -15.91
N LYS A 225 12.50 -3.36 -17.18
CA LYS A 225 12.09 -2.51 -18.33
C LYS A 225 10.66 -1.99 -18.16
N PHE A 226 9.76 -2.82 -17.61
CA PHE A 226 8.37 -2.45 -17.45
C PHE A 226 8.19 -1.25 -16.52
N THR A 227 8.99 -1.14 -15.45
CA THR A 227 8.95 0.04 -14.57
C THR A 227 9.32 1.33 -15.32
N THR A 228 10.27 1.27 -16.25
CA THR A 228 10.61 2.39 -17.15
C THR A 228 9.43 2.76 -18.02
N ASP A 229 8.78 1.77 -18.63
CA ASP A 229 7.67 1.98 -19.54
C ASP A 229 6.49 2.66 -18.83
N ILE A 230 6.23 2.33 -17.56
CA ILE A 230 5.10 2.90 -16.82
C ILE A 230 5.42 4.23 -16.12
N ILE A 231 6.61 4.41 -15.55
CA ILE A 231 6.97 5.59 -14.75
C ILE A 231 7.70 6.66 -15.57
N GLY A 232 8.32 6.28 -16.68
CA GLY A 232 9.21 7.13 -17.46
C GLY A 232 10.63 7.12 -16.91
N GLU A 233 11.62 7.21 -17.80
CA GLU A 233 13.04 7.07 -17.47
C GLU A 233 13.52 8.09 -16.44
N GLU A 234 13.25 9.38 -16.66
CA GLU A 234 13.69 10.45 -15.77
C GLU A 234 13.12 10.29 -14.35
N SER A 235 11.82 9.98 -14.25
CA SER A 235 11.14 9.83 -12.96
C SER A 235 11.60 8.57 -12.24
N ARG A 236 11.85 7.48 -12.98
CA ARG A 236 12.43 6.24 -12.45
C ARG A 236 13.82 6.50 -11.86
N GLU A 237 14.68 7.25 -12.55
CA GLU A 237 16.02 7.60 -12.07
C GLU A 237 15.96 8.45 -10.80
N LYS A 238 15.07 9.46 -10.75
CA LYS A 238 14.86 10.26 -9.54
C LYS A 238 14.41 9.40 -8.37
N ILE A 239 13.44 8.50 -8.56
CA ILE A 239 12.98 7.56 -7.54
C ILE A 239 14.17 6.73 -7.03
N ILE A 240 14.91 6.07 -7.93
CA ILE A 240 16.07 5.25 -7.55
C ILE A 240 17.08 6.07 -6.74
N LYS A 241 17.45 7.25 -7.22
CA LYS A 241 18.42 8.14 -6.55
C LYS A 241 17.97 8.49 -5.14
N PHE A 242 16.74 8.97 -4.96
CA PHE A 242 16.26 9.39 -3.64
C PHE A 242 16.06 8.21 -2.69
N LYS A 243 15.60 7.05 -3.19
CA LYS A 243 15.46 5.84 -2.37
C LYS A 243 16.81 5.29 -1.95
N GLN A 244 17.80 5.27 -2.84
CA GLN A 244 19.18 4.88 -2.52
C GLN A 244 19.79 5.81 -1.46
N LEU A 245 19.67 7.13 -1.66
CA LEU A 245 20.14 8.12 -0.68
C LEU A 245 19.48 7.95 0.69
N SER A 246 18.18 7.60 0.74
CA SER A 246 17.48 7.32 1.99
C SER A 246 17.91 6.00 2.63
N ALA A 247 18.18 4.97 1.84
CA ALA A 247 18.61 3.66 2.32
C ALA A 247 20.02 3.72 2.92
N ASP A 248 20.91 4.46 2.27
CA ASP A 248 22.32 4.61 2.67
C ASP A 248 22.56 5.57 3.84
N ARG A 249 21.49 6.15 4.41
CA ARG A 249 21.62 7.01 5.59
C ARG A 249 22.17 6.21 6.77
N CYS A 250 23.41 6.50 7.14
CA CYS A 250 24.15 5.84 8.21
C CYS A 250 23.44 5.97 9.58
N PRO A 251 23.00 4.85 10.20
CA PRO A 251 22.38 4.87 11.53
C PRO A 251 23.27 5.51 12.61
N LYS A 252 24.60 5.38 12.47
CA LYS A 252 25.59 5.95 13.40
C LYS A 252 25.59 7.49 13.41
N ALA A 253 25.20 8.13 12.31
CA ALA A 253 25.09 9.59 12.21
C ALA A 253 23.71 10.12 12.67
N LEU A 254 22.68 9.28 12.63
CA LEU A 254 21.29 9.64 12.98
C LEU A 254 21.01 9.47 14.49
N GLY A 255 21.66 8.49 15.12
CA GLY A 255 21.41 8.10 16.52
C GLY A 255 20.34 7.00 16.63
N THR A 256 19.95 6.64 17.86
CA THR A 256 18.97 5.56 18.13
C THR A 256 17.54 6.06 18.30
N VAL A 257 17.33 7.38 18.30
CA VAL A 257 16.02 8.02 18.51
C VAL A 257 15.61 8.73 17.23
N ILE A 258 14.46 8.36 16.69
CA ILE A 258 13.82 9.09 15.59
C ILE A 258 13.38 10.45 16.16
N LYS A 259 14.05 11.53 15.76
CA LYS A 259 13.74 12.89 16.16
C LYS A 259 12.47 13.36 15.43
N ASP A 260 11.73 14.29 16.04
CA ASP A 260 10.53 14.86 15.41
C ASP A 260 10.80 15.44 14.02
N SER A 261 12.00 16.01 13.80
CA SER A 261 12.44 16.51 12.49
C SER A 261 12.63 15.40 11.45
N GLU A 262 12.90 14.17 11.86
CA GLU A 262 13.04 13.01 10.99
C GLU A 262 11.67 12.41 10.64
N VAL A 263 10.70 12.50 11.56
CA VAL A 263 9.28 12.24 11.27
C VAL A 263 8.76 13.28 10.26
N LEU A 264 9.20 14.53 10.40
CA LEU A 264 8.93 15.61 9.44
C LEU A 264 9.69 15.46 8.11
N LEU A 265 10.69 14.59 8.00
CA LEU A 265 11.40 14.31 6.74
C LEU A 265 11.01 12.96 6.13
N HIS A 266 10.11 12.23 6.78
CA HIS A 266 9.47 11.08 6.18
C HIS A 266 8.70 11.56 4.94
N HIS A 267 8.76 10.76 3.87
CA HIS A 267 8.41 11.04 2.46
C HIS A 267 7.12 11.85 2.18
N GLU A 268 6.26 12.05 3.16
CA GLU A 268 4.98 12.75 3.08
C GLU A 268 5.07 14.27 3.29
N VAL A 269 6.09 14.77 3.99
CA VAL A 269 6.28 16.23 4.16
C VAL A 269 6.98 16.85 2.95
N THR A 270 7.80 16.10 2.21
CA THR A 270 8.31 16.57 0.92
C THR A 270 7.15 16.91 -0.04
N ASN A 271 6.04 16.17 0.03
CA ASN A 271 4.82 16.51 -0.72
C ASN A 271 4.16 17.80 -0.20
N GLN A 272 4.18 18.07 1.12
CA GLN A 272 3.68 19.35 1.67
C GLN A 272 4.58 20.54 1.31
N LEU A 273 5.90 20.36 1.29
CA LEU A 273 6.84 21.41 0.86
C LEU A 273 6.65 21.73 -0.62
N LEU A 274 6.48 20.71 -1.48
CA LEU A 274 6.24 20.90 -2.91
C LEU A 274 4.86 21.52 -3.20
N TRP A 275 3.84 21.24 -2.38
CA TRP A 275 2.52 21.88 -2.50
C TRP A 275 2.50 23.33 -2.00
N ASN A 276 3.27 23.69 -0.98
CA ASN A 276 3.39 25.09 -0.54
C ASN A 276 4.17 25.98 -1.53
N ASN A 277 4.84 25.37 -2.51
CA ASN A 277 5.55 26.07 -3.58
C ASN A 277 4.70 26.22 -4.88
N PHE A 278 3.44 25.76 -4.87
CA PHE A 278 2.47 25.96 -5.96
C PHE A 278 1.41 26.98 -5.51
#